data_AF-A0A143XA54-F1
#
_entry.id   AF-A0A143XA54-F1
#
_cell.length_a   1.000
_cell.length_b   1.000
_cell.length_c   1.000
_cell.angle_alpha   90.00
_cell.angle_beta   90.00
_cell.angle_gamma   90.00
#
_symmetry.space_group_name_H-M   'P 1'
#
loop_
_entity.id
_entity.type
_entity.pdbx_description
1 polymer ?
#
loop_
_entity_poly.entity_id
_entity_poly.type
_entity_poly.pdbx_seq_one_letter_code
_entity_poly.pdbx_strand_id
1 'polypeptide(L)' 'MKIEEALLSEFESLAKHIEQGGRVLGVSTGFKDIDGLIHGFRGGDLVVLASRPGVAKRL' A
#
# COMPACT_ATOMS: atom_id res chain seq x y z
N MET A 1 -18.68 -4.12 -17.00
CA MET A 1 -18.18 -2.98 -16.21
C MET A 1 -17.47 -2.05 -17.19
N LYS A 2 -17.99 -0.85 -17.43
CA LYS A 2 -17.38 0.09 -18.38
C LYS A 2 -16.18 0.77 -17.72
N ILE A 3 -15.13 1.04 -18.48
CA ILE A 3 -13.91 1.73 -17.98
C ILE A 3 -14.24 3.07 -17.30
N GLU A 4 -15.26 3.76 -17.80
CA GLU A 4 -15.73 5.05 -17.27
C GLU A 4 -16.21 4.92 -15.81
N GLU A 5 -16.91 3.84 -15.47
CA GLU A 5 -17.39 3.59 -14.10
C GLU A 5 -16.24 3.24 -13.15
N ALA A 6 -15.26 2.46 -13.63
CA ALA A 6 -14.07 2.11 -12.85
C ALA A 6 -13.22 3.35 -12.53
N LEU A 7 -13.00 4.22 -13.53
CA LEU A 7 -12.29 5.48 -13.35
C LEU A 7 -12.98 6.39 -12.33
N LEU A 8 -14.30 6.52 -12.40
CA LEU A 8 -15.05 7.37 -11.47
C LEU A 8 -14.93 6.85 -10.02
N SER A 9 -15.01 5.53 -9.83
CA SER A 9 -14.86 4.91 -8.51
C SER A 9 -13.46 5.07 -7.92
N GLU A 10 -12.41 5.02 -8.75
CA GLU A 10 -11.03 5.24 -8.32
C GLU A 10 -10.78 6.69 -7.90
N PHE A 11 -11.33 7.66 -8.65
CA PHE A 11 -11.24 9.08 -8.29
C PHE A 11 -11.95 9.40 -6.97
N GLU A 12 -13.14 8.82 -6.72
CA GLU A 12 -13.83 8.97 -5.43
C GLU A 12 -13.04 8.36 -4.27
N SER A 13 -12.42 7.20 -4.50
CA SER A 13 -11.55 6.56 -3.51
C SER A 13 -10.36 7.46 -3.20
N LEU A 14 -9.69 7.99 -4.23
CA LEU A 14 -8.54 8.90 -4.10
C LEU A 14 -8.90 10.20 -3.35
N ALA A 15 -10.06 10.79 -3.63
CA ALA A 15 -10.53 11.99 -2.95
C ALA A 15 -10.72 11.75 -1.43
N LYS A 16 -11.35 10.62 -1.06
CA LYS A 16 -11.50 10.21 0.35
C LYS A 16 -10.14 9.96 1.02
N HIS A 17 -9.15 9.46 0.28
CA HIS A 17 -7.81 9.23 0.81
C HIS A 17 -7.07 10.52 1.16
N ILE A 18 -7.23 11.55 0.32
CA ILE A 18 -6.66 12.88 0.55
C ILE A 18 -7.32 13.53 1.78
N GLU A 19 -8.64 13.41 1.92
CA GLU A 19 -9.37 13.91 3.09
C GLU A 19 -9.00 13.20 4.41
N GLN A 20 -8.66 11.90 4.37
CA GLN A 20 -8.29 11.11 5.55
C GLN A 20 -6.83 11.29 6.03
N GLY A 21 -6.10 12.25 5.45
CA GLY A 21 -4.82 12.72 5.99
C GLY A 21 -3.66 11.72 5.85
N GLY A 22 -3.67 10.90 4.79
CA GLY A 22 -2.53 10.04 4.45
C GLY A 22 -2.26 8.90 5.44
N ARG A 23 -3.27 8.47 6.20
CA ARG A 23 -3.11 7.30 7.09
C ARG A 23 -3.04 6.01 6.28
N VAL A 24 -2.11 5.15 6.71
CA VAL A 24 -1.83 3.78 6.22
C VAL A 24 -3.12 3.12 5.74
N LEU A 25 -3.20 2.90 4.43
CA LEU A 25 -4.39 2.37 3.73
C LEU A 25 -4.46 0.85 3.80
N GLY A 26 -3.34 0.24 4.14
CA GLY A 26 -3.16 -1.20 4.24
C GLY A 26 -2.87 -1.70 5.65
N VAL A 27 -2.48 -2.96 5.74
CA VAL A 27 -1.90 -3.52 6.97
C VAL A 27 -0.51 -2.92 7.17
N SER A 28 -0.23 -2.37 8.35
CA SER A 28 1.09 -1.85 8.70
C SER A 28 2.16 -2.94 8.53
N THR A 29 3.28 -2.58 7.90
CA THR A 29 4.43 -3.47 7.74
C THR A 29 5.18 -3.70 9.05
N GLY A 30 4.90 -2.91 10.09
CA GLY A 30 5.63 -2.88 11.36
C GLY A 30 6.92 -2.04 11.31
N PHE A 31 7.32 -1.56 10.14
CA PHE A 31 8.45 -0.66 9.96
C PHE A 31 7.96 0.73 9.57
N LYS A 32 8.09 1.71 10.48
CA LYS A 32 7.56 3.07 10.28
C LYS A 32 8.08 3.73 9.00
N ASP A 33 9.35 3.49 8.67
CA ASP A 33 9.97 4.04 7.47
C ASP A 33 9.39 3.44 6.19
N ILE A 34 9.10 2.13 6.20
CA ILE A 34 8.48 1.44 5.06
C ILE A 34 7.01 1.86 4.94
N ASP A 35 6.28 1.95 6.05
CA ASP A 35 4.88 2.43 6.07
C ASP A 35 4.76 3.86 5.57
N GLY A 36 5.75 4.72 5.83
CA GLY A 36 5.79 6.08 5.27
C GLY A 36 5.99 6.11 3.75
N LEU A 37 6.64 5.08 3.18
CA LEU A 37 6.89 4.98 1.74
C LEU A 37 5.71 4.36 0.99
N ILE A 38 5.17 3.24 1.49
CA ILE A 38 4.16 2.45 0.76
C ILE A 38 2.76 2.53 1.36
N HIS A 39 2.59 3.18 2.51
CA HIS A 39 1.30 3.33 3.20
C HIS A 39 0.63 2.00 3.59
N GLY A 40 1.45 0.98 3.88
CA GLY A 40 1.03 -0.37 4.28
C GLY A 40 0.66 -1.30 3.11
N PHE A 41 0.35 -2.55 3.42
CA PHE A 41 -0.03 -3.57 2.43
C PHE A 41 -1.50 -3.53 2.06
N ARG A 42 -1.82 -3.39 0.78
CA ARG A 42 -3.19 -3.32 0.28
C ARG A 42 -3.63 -4.70 -0.24
N GLY A 43 -4.94 -4.96 -0.18
CA GLY A 43 -5.49 -6.20 -0.72
C GLY A 43 -5.26 -6.29 -2.23
N GLY A 44 -4.54 -7.32 -2.68
CA GLY A 44 -4.16 -7.50 -4.09
C GLY A 44 -2.67 -7.27 -4.39
N ASP A 45 -1.91 -6.75 -3.42
CA ASP A 45 -0.46 -6.55 -3.59
C ASP A 45 0.31 -7.88 -3.54
N LEU A 46 1.20 -8.10 -4.51
CA LEU A 46 2.21 -9.15 -4.47
C LEU A 46 3.51 -8.57 -3.89
N VAL A 47 3.88 -8.99 -2.68
CA VAL A 47 5.08 -8.51 -1.98
C VAL A 47 6.21 -9.54 -2.12
N VAL A 48 7.36 -9.10 -2.64
CA VAL A 48 8.57 -9.95 -2.79
C VAL A 48 9.70 -9.40 -1.93
N LEU A 49 10.15 -10.19 -0.95
CA LEU A 49 11.31 -9.88 -0.12
C LEU A 49 12.55 -10.66 -0.58
N ALA A 50 13.45 -9.99 -1.31
CA ALA A 50 14.70 -10.56 -1.80
C ALA A 50 15.90 -10.03 -1.01
N SER A 51 16.84 -10.92 -0.65
CA SER A 51 18.07 -10.56 0.06
C SER A 51 19.20 -11.56 -0.23
N ARG A 52 20.46 -11.14 -0.03
CA ARG A 52 21.63 -12.01 -0.19
C ARG A 52 21.85 -12.89 1.06
N PRO A 53 22.56 -14.03 0.95
CA PRO A 53 22.98 -14.81 2.12
C PRO A 53 23.73 -13.92 3.12
N GLY A 54 23.31 -13.95 4.40
CA GLY A 54 23.89 -13.13 5.47
C GLY A 54 23.13 -11.86 5.85
N VAL A 55 22.14 -11.41 5.05
CA VAL A 55 21.36 -10.17 5.30
C VAL A 55 20.19 -10.39 6.29
N ALA A 56 20.20 -11.49 7.05
CA ALA A 56 19.27 -11.76 8.15
C ALA A 56 17.77 -11.55 7.82
N LYS A 57 17.27 -12.04 6.68
CA LYS A 57 15.85 -11.89 6.26
C LYS A 57 14.78 -12.44 7.23
N ARG A 58 15.21 -13.15 8.29
CA ARG A 58 14.37 -14.00 9.14
C ARG A 58 14.45 -13.61 10.62
N LEU A 59 15.15 -12.53 10.95
CA LEU A 59 15.29 -11.99 12.31
C LEU A 59 14.31 -10.83 12.52
#